data_AF-A0A3S4LS09-F1
#
_entry.id   AF-A0A3S4LS09-F1
#
_cell.length_a   1.000
_cell.length_b   1.000
_cell.length_c   1.000
_cell.angle_alpha   90.00
_cell.angle_beta   90.00
_cell.angle_gamma   90.00
#
_symmetry.space_group_name_H-M   'P 1'
#
loop_
_entity.id
_entity.type
_entity.pdbx_description
1 polymer ?
#
loop_
_entity_poly.entity_id
_entity_poly.type
_entity_poly.pdbx_seq_one_letter_code
_entity_poly.pdbx_strand_id
1 'polypeptide(L)'
;MMEDVNKDKRDKLFQEIVNIEKQEDIILDLTRDYQKSLDEFLEDISLITREAEMRLSSSSQNELFFKEKYEMDLIARRYVAKQMEVFSEESGTALKKLSIKKERLMKERSRLPWE
;
A
#
# COMPACT_ATOMS: atom_id res chain seq x y z
N MET A 1 2.46 46.18 16.22
CA MET A 1 1.96 44.97 15.55
C MET A 1 1.13 44.23 16.58
N MET A 2 -0.14 43.91 16.29
CA MET A 2 -0.90 43.03 17.19
C MET A 2 -0.22 41.67 17.23
N GLU A 3 0.08 41.19 18.43
CA GLU A 3 0.57 39.83 18.62
C GLU A 3 -0.60 38.86 18.43
N ASP A 4 -0.38 37.80 17.65
CA ASP A 4 -1.36 36.73 17.49
C ASP A 4 -1.56 36.00 18.82
N VAL A 5 -2.67 36.31 19.50
CA VAL A 5 -3.01 35.76 20.82
C VAL A 5 -3.19 34.24 20.78
N ASN A 6 -3.45 33.67 19.59
CA ASN A 6 -3.64 32.23 19.39
C ASN A 6 -2.46 31.54 18.69
N LYS A 7 -1.30 32.20 18.55
CA LYS A 7 -0.13 31.69 17.84
C LYS A 7 0.24 30.26 18.25
N ASP A 8 0.38 30.01 19.54
CA ASP A 8 0.75 28.68 20.06
C ASP A 8 -0.27 27.59 19.70
N LYS A 9 -1.56 27.93 19.67
CA LYS A 9 -2.62 27.00 19.25
C LYS A 9 -2.56 26.75 17.75
N ARG A 10 -2.36 27.81 16.95
CA ARG A 10 -2.19 27.72 15.49
C ARG A 10 -1.00 26.86 15.11
N ASP A 11 0.11 27.00 15.84
CA ASP A 11 1.34 26.24 15.63
C ASP A 11 1.17 24.77 16.03
N LYS A 12 0.49 24.48 17.16
CA LYS A 12 0.15 23.09 17.54
C LYS A 12 -0.72 22.40 16.49
N LEU A 13 -1.79 23.06 16.05
CA LEU A 13 -2.66 22.51 15.00
C LEU A 13 -1.90 22.30 13.69
N PHE A 14 -0.97 23.20 13.35
CA PHE A 14 -0.11 23.03 12.18
C PHE A 14 0.81 21.81 12.31
N GLN A 15 1.45 21.62 13.45
CA GLN A 15 2.30 20.44 13.69
C GLN A 15 1.50 19.13 13.61
N GLU A 16 0.26 19.13 14.12
CA GLU A 16 -0.63 17.97 13.98
C GLU A 16 -1.00 17.67 12.53
N ILE A 17 -1.27 18.70 11.71
CA ILE A 17 -1.52 18.54 10.28
C ILE A 17 -0.30 17.95 9.57
N VAL A 18 0.90 18.49 9.83
CA VAL A 18 2.15 17.99 9.25
C VAL A 18 2.41 16.53 9.65
N ASN A 19 2.08 16.15 10.89
CA ASN A 19 2.22 14.75 11.32
C ASN A 19 1.24 13.82 10.61
N ILE A 20 0.02 14.28 10.29
CA ILE A 20 -0.91 13.50 9.46
C ILE A 20 -0.36 13.31 8.05
N GLU A 21 0.19 14.35 7.44
CA GLU A 21 0.77 14.27 6.09
C GLU A 21 1.91 13.23 6.04
N LYS A 22 2.79 13.23 7.06
CA LYS A 22 3.83 12.19 7.18
C LYS A 22 3.25 10.78 7.31
N GLN A 23 2.12 10.61 8.00
CA GLN A 23 1.45 9.31 8.10
C GLN A 23 0.84 8.89 6.76
N GLU A 24 0.28 9.82 6.00
CA GLU A 24 -0.22 9.56 4.65
C GLU A 24 0.92 9.09 3.74
N ASP A 25 2.07 9.77 3.75
CA ASP A 25 3.26 9.40 2.98
C ASP A 25 3.76 8.00 3.33
N ILE A 26 3.87 7.67 4.63
CA ILE A 26 4.28 6.33 5.07
C ILE A 26 3.34 5.24 4.54
N ILE A 27 2.02 5.47 4.56
CA ILE A 27 1.05 4.50 4.04
C ILE A 27 1.23 4.33 2.53
N LEU A 28 1.46 5.40 1.79
CA LEU A 28 1.69 5.35 0.34
C LEU A 28 2.99 4.61 0.00
N ASP A 29 4.08 4.87 0.72
CA ASP A 29 5.34 4.16 0.55
C ASP A 29 5.17 2.66 0.86
N LEU A 30 4.53 2.30 1.97
CA LEU A 30 4.22 0.91 2.32
C LEU A 30 3.37 0.24 1.24
N THR A 31 2.41 0.97 0.65
CA THR A 31 1.57 0.45 -0.45
C THR A 31 2.41 0.11 -1.67
N ARG A 32 3.32 1.00 -2.07
CA ARG A 32 4.22 0.79 -3.21
C ARG A 32 5.16 -0.38 -2.95
N ASP A 33 5.75 -0.43 -1.76
CA ASP A 33 6.73 -1.46 -1.40
C ASP A 33 6.07 -2.84 -1.32
N TYR A 34 4.86 -2.91 -0.76
CA TYR A 34 4.07 -4.15 -0.73
C TYR A 34 3.69 -4.64 -2.13
N GLN A 35 3.24 -3.73 -3.00
CA GLN A 35 2.96 -4.07 -4.40
C GLN A 35 4.20 -4.63 -5.10
N LYS A 36 5.36 -3.96 -4.94
CA LYS A 36 6.63 -4.42 -5.51
C LYS A 36 7.00 -5.82 -5.03
N SER A 37 6.82 -6.10 -3.73
CA SER A 37 7.08 -7.42 -3.16
C SER A 37 6.18 -8.52 -3.75
N LEU A 38 4.92 -8.22 -4.05
CA LEU A 38 4.01 -9.18 -4.67
C LEU A 38 4.33 -9.41 -6.16
N ASP A 39 4.78 -8.38 -6.87
CA ASP A 39 5.26 -8.50 -8.24
C ASP A 39 6.54 -9.38 -8.30
N GLU A 40 7.49 -9.14 -7.40
CA GLU A 40 8.70 -9.97 -7.23
C GLU A 40 8.36 -11.43 -6.93
N PHE A 41 7.37 -11.68 -6.05
CA PHE A 41 6.89 -13.03 -5.75
C PHE A 41 6.36 -13.77 -6.99
N LEU A 42 5.62 -13.08 -7.87
CA LEU A 42 5.14 -13.69 -9.12
C LEU A 42 6.30 -13.96 -10.09
N GLU A 43 7.28 -13.06 -10.15
CA GLU A 43 8.47 -13.23 -10.97
C GLU A 43 9.28 -14.46 -10.51
N ASP A 44 9.48 -14.62 -9.21
CA ASP A 44 10.19 -15.77 -8.63
C ASP A 44 9.48 -17.09 -8.96
N ILE A 45 8.16 -17.16 -8.82
CA ILE A 45 7.38 -18.36 -9.20
C ILE A 45 7.51 -18.62 -10.71
N SER A 46 7.43 -17.58 -11.53
CA SER A 46 7.59 -17.71 -12.97
C SER A 46 8.98 -18.22 -13.36
N LEU A 47 10.02 -17.74 -12.67
CA LEU A 47 11.40 -18.18 -12.90
C LEU A 47 11.59 -19.65 -12.52
N ILE A 48 11.16 -20.05 -11.32
CA ILE A 48 11.25 -21.44 -10.85
C ILE A 48 10.54 -22.39 -11.81
N THR A 49 9.32 -22.03 -12.21
CA THR A 49 8.53 -22.87 -13.11
C THR A 49 9.19 -23.00 -14.48
N ARG A 50 9.72 -21.91 -15.05
CA ARG A 50 10.44 -21.94 -16.33
C ARG A 50 11.74 -22.76 -16.25
N GLU A 51 12.51 -22.62 -15.18
CA GLU A 51 13.72 -23.42 -14.98
C GLU A 51 13.43 -24.92 -14.89
N ALA A 52 12.37 -25.28 -14.18
CA ALA A 52 11.94 -26.67 -14.06
C ALA A 52 11.49 -27.23 -15.42
N GLU A 53 10.75 -26.45 -16.23
CA GLU A 53 10.38 -26.84 -17.60
C GLU A 53 11.60 -27.05 -18.50
N MET A 54 12.61 -26.17 -18.46
CA MET A 54 13.82 -26.32 -19.28
C MET A 54 14.61 -27.58 -18.95
N ARG A 55 14.51 -28.07 -17.70
CA ARG A 55 15.22 -29.29 -17.24
C ARG A 55 14.44 -30.57 -17.55
N LEU A 56 13.15 -30.48 -17.85
CA LEU A 56 12.28 -31.63 -18.11
C LEU A 56 12.06 -31.82 -19.60
N SER A 57 12.27 -33.06 -20.08
CA SER A 57 11.88 -33.43 -21.45
C SER A 57 10.36 -33.45 -21.57
N SER A 58 9.80 -33.05 -22.71
CA SER A 58 8.38 -33.29 -23.03
C SER A 58 8.14 -34.79 -23.21
N SER A 59 7.66 -35.45 -22.16
CA SER A 59 7.29 -36.88 -22.14
C SER A 59 5.98 -37.07 -21.37
N SER A 60 5.28 -38.17 -21.61
CA SER A 60 4.06 -38.53 -20.88
C SER A 60 4.28 -38.69 -19.37
N GLN A 61 5.52 -38.96 -18.94
CA GLN A 61 5.88 -39.01 -17.52
C GLN A 61 5.85 -37.63 -16.85
N ASN A 62 6.01 -36.55 -17.64
CA ASN A 62 6.09 -35.17 -17.16
C ASN A 62 4.78 -34.37 -17.39
N GLU A 63 3.75 -34.95 -18.01
CA GLU A 63 2.46 -34.27 -18.25
C GLU A 63 1.82 -33.74 -16.96
N LEU A 64 1.89 -34.53 -15.87
CA LEU A 64 1.37 -34.11 -14.57
C LEU A 64 2.06 -32.84 -14.06
N PHE A 65 3.39 -32.77 -14.21
CA PHE A 65 4.16 -31.59 -13.81
C PHE A 65 3.71 -30.34 -14.56
N PHE A 66 3.53 -30.40 -15.89
CA PHE A 66 3.08 -29.25 -16.67
C PHE A 66 1.68 -28.78 -16.28
N LYS A 67 0.78 -29.72 -15.93
CA LYS A 67 -0.56 -29.39 -15.43
C LYS A 67 -0.51 -28.72 -14.06
N GLU A 68 0.23 -29.30 -13.11
CA GLU A 68 0.40 -28.75 -11.76
C GLU A 68 1.08 -27.37 -11.80
N LYS A 69 2.03 -27.17 -12.72
CA LYS A 69 2.66 -25.86 -12.96
C LYS A 69 1.63 -24.79 -13.32
N TYR A 70 0.74 -25.09 -14.27
CA TYR A 70 -0.30 -24.15 -14.70
C TYR A 70 -1.27 -23.85 -13.55
N GLU A 71 -1.65 -24.87 -12.78
CA GLU A 71 -2.49 -24.68 -11.59
C GLU A 71 -1.79 -23.82 -10.54
N MET A 72 -0.49 -24.02 -10.31
CA MET A 72 0.30 -23.23 -9.38
C MET A 72 0.39 -21.76 -9.80
N ASP A 73 0.67 -21.45 -11.07
CA ASP A 73 0.70 -20.07 -11.59
C ASP A 73 -0.66 -19.38 -11.38
N LEU A 74 -1.76 -20.09 -11.63
CA LEU A 74 -3.11 -19.57 -11.40
C LEU A 74 -3.38 -19.29 -9.91
N ILE A 75 -2.96 -20.19 -9.02
CA ILE A 75 -3.09 -20.01 -7.57
C ILE A 75 -2.27 -18.80 -7.10
N ALA A 76 -1.02 -18.67 -7.56
CA ALA A 76 -0.14 -17.56 -7.21
C ALA A 76 -0.73 -16.20 -7.64
N ARG A 77 -1.22 -16.10 -8.88
CA ARG A 77 -1.88 -14.88 -9.39
C ARG A 77 -3.12 -14.52 -8.59
N ARG A 78 -3.96 -15.52 -8.24
CA ARG A 78 -5.16 -15.30 -7.42
C ARG A 78 -4.80 -14.84 -6.01
N TYR A 79 -3.76 -15.43 -5.42
CA TYR A 79 -3.26 -15.04 -4.12
C TYR A 79 -2.82 -13.57 -4.14
N VAL A 80 -1.97 -13.17 -5.09
CA VAL A 80 -1.51 -11.79 -5.24
C VAL A 80 -2.67 -10.82 -5.47
N ALA A 81 -3.61 -11.15 -6.36
CA ALA A 81 -4.78 -10.32 -6.59
C ALA A 81 -5.60 -10.12 -5.30
N LYS A 82 -5.78 -11.19 -4.50
CA LYS A 82 -6.52 -11.09 -3.25
C LYS A 82 -5.78 -10.27 -2.19
N GLN A 83 -4.46 -10.44 -2.09
CA GLN A 83 -3.63 -9.65 -1.19
C GLN A 83 -3.67 -8.16 -1.54
N MET A 84 -3.56 -7.81 -2.83
CA MET A 84 -3.67 -6.42 -3.30
C MET A 84 -5.04 -5.81 -3.01
N GLU A 85 -6.13 -6.56 -3.22
CA GLU A 85 -7.49 -6.10 -2.90
C GLU A 85 -7.63 -5.75 -1.42
N VAL A 86 -7.27 -6.69 -0.53
CA VAL A 86 -7.37 -6.51 0.92
C VAL A 86 -6.52 -5.33 1.38
N PHE A 87 -5.27 -5.26 0.93
CA PHE A 87 -4.37 -4.18 1.32
C PHE A 87 -4.83 -2.81 0.79
N SER A 88 -5.38 -2.75 -0.43
CA SER A 88 -5.93 -1.52 -1.00
C SER A 88 -7.15 -1.02 -0.21
N GLU A 89 -8.01 -1.93 0.27
CA GLU A 89 -9.15 -1.57 1.11
C GLU A 89 -8.71 -1.01 2.47
N GLU A 90 -7.74 -1.66 3.11
CA GLU A 90 -7.21 -1.24 4.41
C GLU A 90 -6.48 0.11 4.34
N SER A 91 -5.55 0.25 3.38
CA SER A 91 -4.81 1.50 3.15
C SER A 91 -5.74 2.65 2.75
N GLY A 92 -6.71 2.40 1.85
CA GLY A 92 -7.72 3.39 1.47
C GLY A 92 -8.58 3.84 2.65
N THR A 93 -8.96 2.91 3.52
CA THR A 93 -9.71 3.22 4.76
C THR A 93 -8.86 4.05 5.72
N ALA A 94 -7.58 3.72 5.90
CA ALA A 94 -6.66 4.47 6.75
C ALA A 94 -6.46 5.91 6.22
N LEU A 95 -6.16 6.06 4.93
CA LEU A 95 -6.00 7.36 4.28
C LEU A 95 -7.26 8.22 4.38
N LYS A 96 -8.45 7.63 4.18
CA LYS A 96 -9.71 8.35 4.34
C LYS A 96 -9.90 8.89 5.77
N LYS A 97 -9.54 8.11 6.79
CA LYS A 97 -9.61 8.55 8.19
C LYS A 97 -8.66 9.72 8.46
N LEU A 98 -7.44 9.65 7.93
CA LEU A 98 -6.44 10.71 8.04
C LEU A 98 -6.90 12.00 7.34
N SER A 99 -7.41 11.88 6.11
CA SER A 99 -7.94 13.00 5.33
C SER A 99 -9.07 13.74 6.08
N ILE A 100 -10.05 13.01 6.63
CA ILE A 100 -11.13 13.61 7.43
C ILE A 100 -10.58 14.34 8.66
N LYS A 101 -9.58 13.75 9.34
CA LYS A 101 -8.95 14.36 10.51
C LYS A 101 -8.19 15.63 10.14
N LYS A 102 -7.42 15.60 9.05
CA LYS A 102 -6.68 16.76 8.52
C LYS A 102 -7.63 17.90 8.15
N GLU A 103 -8.73 17.62 7.45
CA GLU A 103 -9.72 18.64 7.10
C GLU A 103 -10.33 19.31 8.34
N ARG A 104 -10.61 18.52 9.38
CA ARG A 104 -11.11 19.05 10.66
C ARG A 104 -10.10 20.01 11.31
N LEU A 105 -8.83 19.60 11.40
CA LEU A 105 -7.77 20.43 11.99
C LEU A 105 -7.53 21.71 11.17
N MET A 106 -7.59 21.63 9.84
CA MET A 106 -7.49 22.81 8.97
C MET A 106 -8.64 23.80 9.21
N LYS A 107 -9.87 23.31 9.38
CA LYS A 107 -11.05 24.15 9.70
C LYS A 107 -10.93 24.77 11.09
N GLU A 108 -10.45 24.02 12.08
CA GLU A 108 -10.22 24.52 13.43
C GLU A 108 -9.17 25.63 13.44
N ARG A 109 -8.02 25.39 12.79
CA ARG A 109 -6.94 26.37 12.67
C ARG A 109 -7.40 27.65 11.97
N SER A 110 -8.24 27.54 10.95
CA SER A 110 -8.76 28.68 10.18
C SER A 110 -9.80 29.51 10.95
N ARG A 111 -10.43 28.93 11.98
CA ARG A 111 -11.42 29.61 12.82
C ARG A 111 -10.80 30.36 14.00
N LEU A 112 -9.50 30.18 14.26
CA LEU A 112 -8.82 30.87 15.35
C LEU A 112 -8.69 32.38 15.06
N PRO A 113 -9.21 33.26 15.93
CA PRO A 113 -9.06 34.71 15.80
C PRO A 113 -7.58 35.12 15.84
N TRP A 114 -7.21 36.15 15.09
CA TRP A 114 -5.86 36.74 15.09
C TRP A 114 -5.65 37.75 16.22
N GLU A 115 -6.75 38.21 16.82
CA GLU A 115 -6.81 39.17 17.93
C GLU A 115 -7.34 38.50 19.20
#